data_AF-A0A536X905-F1
#
_entry.id   AF-A0A536X905-F1
#
_cell.length_a   1.000
_cell.length_b   1.000
_cell.length_c   1.000
_cell.angle_alpha   90.00
_cell.angle_beta   90.00
_cell.angle_gamma   90.00
#
_symmetry.space_group_name_H-M   'P 1'
#
loop_
_entity.id
_entity.type
_entity.pdbx_description
1 polymer ?
#
loop_
_entity_poly.entity_id
_entity_poly.type
_entity_poly.pdbx_seq_one_letter_code
_entity_poly.pdbx_strand_id
1 'polypeptide(L)'
;MALRSPFTVAIVAALSIAVPSAHAEPTPEQSAYCVAALKVRAEPLAQRVRRGDPAAEEQLLPIVTDSFAFIGSSYKQGVDSAKANELLAAAEKAQTQLPRAELAKIQDACQAQGRQLFSHANVFERAFVARAARNRIERLRQRS
;
A
#
# COMPACT_ATOMS: atom_id res chain seq x y z
N MET A 1 -19.88 23.04 65.93
CA MET A 1 -20.70 21.81 65.85
C MET A 1 -20.48 21.19 64.47
N ALA A 2 -19.92 19.98 64.46
CA ALA A 2 -19.90 18.97 63.38
C ALA A 2 -19.37 19.31 61.97
N LEU A 3 -18.19 18.73 61.70
CA LEU A 3 -17.59 18.39 60.41
C LEU A 3 -18.56 17.67 59.46
N ARG A 4 -18.37 17.83 58.14
CA ARG A 4 -18.38 16.74 57.16
C ARG A 4 -17.87 17.19 55.78
N SER A 5 -16.66 16.78 55.45
CA SER A 5 -16.25 16.54 54.06
C SER A 5 -16.95 15.28 53.54
N PRO A 6 -17.11 15.17 52.21
CA PRO A 6 -16.44 14.07 51.56
C PRO A 6 -15.77 14.48 50.23
N PHE A 7 -14.51 14.08 50.13
CA PHE A 7 -13.75 13.78 48.92
C PHE A 7 -14.63 13.55 47.69
N THR A 8 -14.63 14.48 46.74
CA THR A 8 -15.12 14.22 45.39
C THR A 8 -13.91 13.90 44.51
N VAL A 9 -13.71 12.59 44.29
CA VAL A 9 -12.71 12.02 43.40
C VAL A 9 -13.02 12.48 41.97
N ALA A 10 -12.15 13.34 41.42
CA ALA A 10 -12.18 13.67 39.99
C ALA A 10 -11.66 12.45 39.20
N ILE A 11 -12.59 11.68 38.63
CA ILE A 11 -12.28 10.58 37.72
C ILE A 11 -11.78 11.21 36.41
N VAL A 12 -10.48 11.10 36.18
CA VAL A 12 -9.85 11.39 34.88
C VAL A 12 -10.29 10.28 33.92
N ALA A 13 -11.27 10.57 33.06
CA ALA A 13 -11.61 9.72 31.94
C ALA A 13 -10.51 9.81 30.88
N ALA A 14 -9.46 9.02 31.04
CA ALA A 14 -8.50 8.76 29.98
C ALA A 14 -9.25 7.98 28.88
N LEU A 15 -9.63 8.68 27.81
CA LEU A 15 -9.99 8.05 26.54
C LEU A 15 -8.73 7.35 26.02
N SER A 16 -8.58 6.08 26.38
CA SER A 16 -7.66 5.16 25.73
C SER A 16 -8.15 4.97 24.30
N ILE A 17 -7.66 5.78 23.37
CA ILE A 17 -7.70 5.46 21.95
C ILE A 17 -6.84 4.22 21.82
N ALA A 18 -7.47 3.04 21.85
CA ALA A 18 -6.85 1.81 21.45
C ALA A 18 -6.53 1.96 19.96
N VAL A 19 -5.32 2.46 19.67
CA VAL A 19 -4.70 2.28 18.36
C VAL A 19 -4.64 0.77 18.18
N PRO A 20 -5.35 0.17 17.20
CA PRO A 20 -5.12 -1.22 16.89
C PRO A 20 -3.71 -1.31 16.32
N SER A 21 -2.74 -1.55 17.20
CA SER A 21 -1.42 -2.04 16.87
C SER A 21 -1.56 -3.52 16.50
N ALA A 22 -2.22 -3.78 15.38
CA ALA A 22 -2.31 -5.10 14.79
C ALA A 22 -1.59 -5.04 13.46
N HIS A 23 -0.54 -5.84 13.34
CA HIS A 23 0.04 -6.29 12.08
C HIS A 23 -0.99 -7.11 11.29
N ALA A 24 -2.19 -6.57 11.07
CA ALA A 24 -3.19 -7.17 10.22
C ALA A 24 -2.71 -7.02 8.78
N GLU A 25 -2.62 -8.12 8.06
CA GLU A 25 -2.45 -8.06 6.60
C GLU A 25 -3.59 -7.21 6.01
N PRO A 26 -3.31 -6.34 5.04
CA PRO A 26 -4.32 -5.49 4.42
C PRO A 26 -5.42 -6.35 3.82
N THR A 27 -6.67 -5.89 3.91
CA THR A 27 -7.77 -6.57 3.22
C THR A 27 -7.55 -6.51 1.69
N PRO A 28 -8.20 -7.37 0.90
CA PRO A 28 -8.05 -7.35 -0.55
C PRO A 28 -8.45 -6.01 -1.18
N GLU A 29 -9.44 -5.33 -0.62
CA GLU A 29 -9.88 -4.00 -1.04
C GLU A 29 -8.80 -2.94 -0.75
N GLN A 30 -8.19 -2.99 0.44
CA GLN A 30 -7.09 -2.08 0.80
C GLN A 30 -5.87 -2.32 -0.09
N SER A 31 -5.54 -3.59 -0.35
CA SER A 31 -4.47 -3.97 -1.27
C SER A 31 -4.73 -3.44 -2.68
N ALA A 32 -5.94 -3.60 -3.22
CA ALA A 32 -6.31 -3.06 -4.53
C ALA A 32 -6.26 -1.52 -4.55
N TYR A 33 -6.71 -0.88 -3.47
CA TYR A 33 -6.62 0.57 -3.31
C TYR A 33 -5.18 1.08 -3.35
N CYS A 34 -4.29 0.43 -2.63
CA CYS A 34 -2.88 0.80 -2.64
C CYS A 34 -2.18 0.50 -3.96
N VAL A 35 -2.52 -0.61 -4.64
CA VAL A 35 -2.01 -0.89 -5.99
C VAL A 35 -2.45 0.18 -6.98
N ALA A 36 -3.71 0.64 -6.93
CA ALA A 36 -4.20 1.73 -7.77
C ALA A 36 -3.41 3.03 -7.53
N ALA A 37 -3.16 3.38 -6.26
CA ALA A 37 -2.43 4.59 -5.91
C ALA A 37 -0.98 4.54 -6.43
N LEU A 38 -0.29 3.43 -6.19
CA LEU A 38 1.09 3.23 -6.65
C LEU A 38 1.19 3.15 -8.17
N LYS A 39 0.18 2.62 -8.86
CA LYS A 39 0.11 2.65 -10.33
C LYS A 39 0.14 4.08 -10.87
N VAL A 40 -0.60 5.01 -10.28
CA VAL A 40 -0.57 6.42 -10.68
C VAL A 40 0.83 7.03 -10.48
N ARG A 41 1.47 6.73 -9.34
CA ARG A 41 2.85 7.17 -9.05
C ARG A 41 3.87 6.59 -10.05
N ALA A 42 3.69 5.33 -10.44
CA ALA A 42 4.58 4.58 -11.29
C ALA A 42 4.54 5.00 -12.77
N GLU A 43 3.38 5.45 -13.28
CA GLU A 43 3.17 5.73 -14.70
C GLU A 43 4.19 6.70 -15.33
N PRO A 44 4.50 7.89 -14.76
CA PRO A 44 5.48 8.80 -15.35
C PRO A 44 6.89 8.19 -15.40
N LEU A 45 7.28 7.37 -14.42
CA LEU A 45 8.55 6.65 -14.41
C LEU A 45 8.54 5.54 -15.46
N ALA A 46 7.44 4.80 -15.59
CA ALA A 46 7.29 3.76 -16.62
C ALA A 46 7.43 4.32 -18.04
N GLN A 47 6.91 5.52 -18.28
CA GLN A 47 7.10 6.21 -19.57
C GLN A 47 8.56 6.59 -19.82
N ARG A 48 9.31 7.00 -18.79
CA ARG A 48 10.76 7.25 -18.91
C ARG A 48 11.55 5.97 -19.15
N VAL A 49 11.22 4.88 -18.48
CA VAL A 49 11.84 3.56 -18.72
C VAL A 49 11.61 3.10 -20.16
N ARG A 50 10.40 3.28 -20.71
CA ARG A 50 10.12 3.04 -22.13
C ARG A 50 10.91 3.94 -23.08
N ARG A 51 11.55 5.01 -22.60
CA ARG A 51 12.44 5.85 -23.41
C ARG A 51 13.92 5.53 -23.18
N GLY A 52 14.22 4.44 -22.48
CA GLY A 52 15.58 3.98 -22.20
C GLY A 52 16.28 4.74 -21.06
N ASP A 53 15.53 5.36 -20.15
CA ASP A 53 16.10 6.06 -19.00
C ASP A 53 16.40 5.11 -17.82
N PRO A 54 17.68 4.80 -17.52
CA PRO A 54 18.03 3.86 -16.45
C PRO A 54 17.79 4.43 -15.05
N ALA A 55 17.86 5.75 -14.87
CA ALA A 55 17.60 6.37 -13.57
C ALA A 55 16.10 6.27 -13.21
N ALA A 56 15.22 6.27 -14.22
CA ALA A 56 13.80 6.01 -14.01
C ALA A 56 13.53 4.56 -13.60
N GLU A 57 14.32 3.61 -14.13
CA GLU A 57 14.22 2.19 -13.79
C GLU A 57 14.53 1.96 -12.30
N GLU A 58 15.63 2.53 -11.81
CA GLU A 58 16.02 2.45 -10.39
C GLU A 58 14.95 3.03 -9.45
N GLN A 59 14.28 4.12 -9.87
CA GLN A 59 13.19 4.74 -9.11
C GLN A 59 11.89 3.93 -9.18
N LEU A 60 11.62 3.27 -10.32
CA LEU A 60 10.38 2.53 -10.54
C LEU A 60 10.38 1.17 -9.87
N LEU A 61 11.52 0.48 -9.84
CA LEU A 61 11.65 -0.86 -9.28
C LEU A 61 11.09 -0.99 -7.85
N PRO A 62 11.41 -0.12 -6.87
CA PRO A 62 10.84 -0.22 -5.53
C PRO A 62 9.32 -0.04 -5.52
N ILE A 63 8.77 0.92 -6.29
CA ILE A 63 7.31 1.16 -6.35
C ILE A 63 6.59 -0.08 -6.89
N VAL A 64 7.13 -0.70 -7.93
CA VAL A 64 6.56 -1.92 -8.51
C VAL A 64 6.69 -3.10 -7.54
N THR A 65 7.81 -3.20 -6.81
CA THR A 65 8.02 -4.22 -5.78
C THR A 65 6.98 -4.11 -4.66
N ASP A 66 6.79 -2.89 -4.13
CA ASP A 66 5.80 -2.58 -3.10
C ASP A 66 4.37 -2.92 -3.59
N SER A 67 4.07 -2.63 -4.86
CA SER A 67 2.77 -2.99 -5.46
C SER A 67 2.56 -4.51 -5.53
N PHE A 68 3.60 -5.27 -5.91
CA PHE A 68 3.51 -6.74 -5.95
C PHE A 68 3.41 -7.38 -4.56
N ALA A 69 3.90 -6.72 -3.50
CA ALA A 69 3.70 -7.19 -2.14
C ALA A 69 2.21 -7.21 -1.76
N PHE A 70 1.44 -6.17 -2.14
CA PHE A 70 -0.02 -6.16 -1.97
C PHE A 70 -0.72 -7.24 -2.80
N ILE A 71 -0.34 -7.38 -4.07
CA ILE A 71 -0.91 -8.42 -4.95
C ILE A 71 -0.67 -9.82 -4.35
N GLY A 72 0.54 -10.11 -3.89
CA GLY A 72 0.87 -11.35 -3.21
C GLY A 72 0.04 -11.58 -1.95
N SER A 73 -0.17 -10.53 -1.14
CA SER A 73 -1.03 -10.60 0.04
C SER A 73 -2.48 -10.93 -0.30
N SER A 74 -3.06 -10.32 -1.35
CA SER A 74 -4.42 -10.65 -1.80
C SER A 74 -4.55 -12.08 -2.31
N TYR A 75 -3.54 -12.60 -3.04
CA TYR A 75 -3.55 -14.00 -3.48
C TYR A 75 -3.52 -14.99 -2.30
N LYS A 76 -2.78 -14.68 -1.23
CA LYS A 76 -2.77 -15.50 0.00
C LYS A 76 -4.14 -15.55 0.68
N GLN A 77 -4.93 -14.49 0.51
CA GLN A 77 -6.30 -14.41 1.02
C GLN A 77 -7.33 -15.07 0.09
N GLY A 78 -6.89 -15.78 -0.95
CA GLY A 78 -7.76 -16.53 -1.87
C GLY A 78 -8.41 -15.67 -2.95
N VAL A 79 -7.95 -14.43 -3.14
CA VAL A 79 -8.49 -13.56 -4.19
C VAL A 79 -7.92 -13.99 -5.54
N ASP A 80 -8.80 -14.43 -6.44
CA ASP A 80 -8.42 -14.75 -7.80
C ASP A 80 -8.18 -13.50 -8.66
N SER A 81 -7.66 -13.70 -9.86
CA SER A 81 -7.35 -12.62 -10.79
C SER A 81 -8.58 -11.83 -11.23
N ALA A 82 -9.75 -12.46 -11.37
CA ALA A 82 -10.96 -11.78 -11.83
C ALA A 82 -11.44 -10.80 -10.75
N LYS A 83 -11.51 -11.27 -9.50
CA LYS A 83 -11.89 -10.43 -8.37
C LYS A 83 -10.84 -9.35 -8.09
N ALA A 84 -9.54 -9.67 -8.17
CA ALA A 84 -8.48 -8.68 -8.02
C ALA A 84 -8.60 -7.54 -9.04
N ASN A 85 -8.91 -7.86 -10.30
CA ASN A 85 -9.10 -6.86 -11.35
C ASN A 85 -10.36 -6.01 -11.11
N GLU A 86 -11.45 -6.60 -10.63
CA GLU A 86 -12.66 -5.87 -10.25
C GLU A 86 -12.38 -4.85 -9.14
N LEU A 87 -11.72 -5.29 -8.07
CA LEU A 87 -11.33 -4.44 -6.94
C LEU A 87 -10.38 -3.33 -7.38
N LEU A 88 -9.40 -3.65 -8.23
CA LEU A 88 -8.47 -2.66 -8.77
C LEU A 88 -9.19 -1.61 -9.62
N ALA A 89 -10.11 -2.01 -10.50
CA ALA A 89 -10.88 -1.08 -11.31
C ALA A 89 -11.77 -0.17 -10.45
N ALA A 90 -12.39 -0.71 -9.40
CA ALA A 90 -13.17 0.06 -8.45
C ALA A 90 -12.29 1.09 -7.70
N ALA A 91 -11.11 0.67 -7.25
CA ALA A 91 -10.14 1.54 -6.59
C ALA A 91 -9.64 2.67 -7.52
N GLU A 92 -9.29 2.35 -8.76
CA GLU A 92 -8.87 3.32 -9.76
C GLU A 92 -9.96 4.38 -9.98
N LYS A 93 -11.21 3.95 -10.15
CA LYS A 93 -12.37 4.84 -10.27
C LYS A 93 -12.53 5.74 -9.04
N ALA A 94 -12.44 5.19 -7.83
CA ALA A 94 -12.54 5.98 -6.61
C ALA A 94 -11.45 7.06 -6.54
N GLN A 95 -10.23 6.73 -6.95
CA GLN A 95 -9.11 7.67 -6.90
C GLN A 95 -9.16 8.78 -7.96
N THR A 96 -9.88 8.59 -9.07
CA THR A 96 -10.05 9.65 -10.07
C THR A 96 -10.73 10.92 -9.53
N GLN A 97 -11.49 10.79 -8.44
CA GLN A 97 -12.24 11.90 -7.85
C GLN A 97 -11.43 12.63 -6.77
N LEU A 98 -10.24 12.12 -6.41
CA LEU A 98 -9.45 12.67 -5.32
C LEU A 98 -8.64 13.90 -5.75
N PRO A 99 -8.52 14.91 -4.86
CA PRO A 99 -7.55 15.98 -5.03
C PRO A 99 -6.12 15.43 -5.13
N ARG A 100 -5.29 16.03 -5.98
CA ARG A 100 -3.89 15.60 -6.18
C ARG A 100 -3.08 15.54 -4.87
N ALA A 101 -3.29 16.50 -3.98
CA ALA A 101 -2.59 16.55 -2.69
C ALA A 101 -2.98 15.38 -1.76
N GLU A 102 -4.24 14.94 -1.82
CA GLU A 102 -4.72 13.80 -1.03
C GLU A 102 -4.22 12.49 -1.64
N LEU A 103 -4.29 12.35 -2.97
CA LEU A 103 -3.74 11.19 -3.67
C LEU A 103 -2.24 11.02 -3.40
N ALA A 104 -1.46 12.10 -3.34
CA ALA A 104 -0.04 12.04 -3.00
C ALA A 104 0.20 11.45 -1.59
N LYS A 105 -0.59 11.88 -0.59
CA LYS A 105 -0.52 11.33 0.78
C LYS A 105 -0.85 9.84 0.82
N ILE A 106 -1.89 9.43 0.08
CA ILE A 106 -2.28 8.03 -0.04
C ILE A 106 -1.16 7.22 -0.68
N GLN A 107 -0.55 7.73 -1.74
CA GLN A 107 0.57 7.06 -2.39
C GLN A 107 1.77 6.87 -1.45
N ASP A 108 2.10 7.88 -0.63
CA ASP A 108 3.19 7.77 0.35
C ASP A 108 2.88 6.72 1.42
N ALA A 109 1.66 6.71 1.95
CA ALA A 109 1.20 5.73 2.94
C ALA A 109 1.22 4.30 2.36
N CYS A 110 0.66 4.13 1.17
CA CYS A 110 0.63 2.84 0.48
C CYS A 110 2.03 2.34 0.13
N GLN A 111 2.95 3.23 -0.26
CA GLN A 111 4.33 2.83 -0.52
C GLN A 111 5.02 2.37 0.77
N ALA A 112 4.82 3.09 1.88
CA ALA A 112 5.36 2.69 3.18
C ALA A 112 4.81 1.32 3.63
N GLN A 113 3.51 1.10 3.48
CA GLN A 113 2.87 -0.18 3.82
C GLN A 113 3.33 -1.32 2.90
N GLY A 114 3.47 -1.08 1.59
CA GLY A 114 3.99 -2.07 0.64
C GLY A 114 5.42 -2.51 0.97
N ARG A 115 6.29 -1.55 1.36
CA ARG A 115 7.64 -1.85 1.87
C ARG A 115 7.59 -2.72 3.12
N GLN A 116 6.69 -2.40 4.05
CA GLN A 116 6.52 -3.17 5.27
C GLN A 116 6.08 -4.61 4.97
N LEU A 117 5.09 -4.79 4.09
CA LEU A 117 4.64 -6.12 3.64
C LEU A 117 5.77 -6.92 3.01
N PHE A 118 6.52 -6.29 2.10
CA PHE A 118 7.67 -6.94 1.48
C PHE A 118 8.75 -7.33 2.50
N SER A 119 9.00 -6.49 3.51
CA SER A 119 10.00 -6.78 4.55
C SER A 119 9.59 -7.93 5.47
N HIS A 120 8.29 -8.05 5.77
CA HIS A 120 7.74 -9.10 6.63
C HIS A 120 7.52 -10.43 5.90
N ALA A 121 7.47 -10.40 4.56
CA ALA A 121 7.34 -11.58 3.73
C ALA A 121 8.53 -12.54 3.92
N ASN A 122 8.30 -13.84 3.83
CA ASN A 122 9.36 -14.83 3.93
C ASN A 122 10.29 -14.81 2.69
N VAL A 123 11.39 -15.57 2.73
CA VAL A 123 12.42 -15.57 1.67
C VAL A 123 11.83 -15.92 0.29
N PHE A 124 10.91 -16.88 0.24
CA PHE A 124 10.29 -17.32 -1.01
C PHE A 124 9.33 -16.28 -1.58
N GLU A 125 8.48 -15.71 -0.71
CA GLU A 125 7.56 -14.62 -1.07
C GLU A 125 8.34 -13.41 -1.61
N ARG A 126 9.42 -13.01 -0.92
CA ARG A 126 10.27 -11.91 -1.39
C ARG A 126 10.93 -12.21 -2.73
N ALA A 127 11.43 -13.44 -2.92
CA ALA A 127 12.02 -13.84 -4.20
C ALA A 127 11.00 -13.80 -5.34
N PHE A 128 9.77 -14.27 -5.09
CA PHE A 128 8.67 -14.20 -6.05
C PHE A 128 8.32 -12.76 -6.40
N VAL A 129 8.07 -11.90 -5.39
CA VAL A 129 7.72 -10.49 -5.58
C VAL A 129 8.84 -9.74 -6.32
N ALA A 130 10.10 -9.93 -5.93
CA ALA A 130 11.24 -9.29 -6.58
C ALA A 130 11.41 -9.75 -8.04
N ARG A 131 11.18 -11.04 -8.32
CA ARG A 131 11.21 -11.57 -9.70
C ARG A 131 10.06 -10.99 -10.53
N ALA A 132 8.85 -10.93 -9.98
CA ALA A 132 7.69 -10.35 -10.65
C ALA A 132 7.92 -8.87 -10.98
N ALA A 133 8.49 -8.11 -10.04
CA ALA A 133 8.83 -6.70 -10.24
C ALA A 133 9.86 -6.50 -11.35
N ARG A 134 10.98 -7.23 -11.33
CA ARG A 134 11.99 -7.16 -12.41
C ARG A 134 11.41 -7.55 -13.78
N ASN A 135 10.62 -8.62 -13.84
CA ASN A 135 9.96 -9.03 -15.08
C ASN A 135 8.98 -7.96 -15.61
N ARG A 136 8.37 -7.16 -14.71
CA ARG A 136 7.52 -6.04 -15.12
C ARG A 136 8.33 -4.91 -15.74
N ILE A 137 9.45 -4.54 -15.13
CA ILE A 137 10.39 -3.53 -15.67
C ILE A 137 10.93 -3.97 -17.03
N GLU A 138 11.39 -5.22 -17.14
CA GLU A 138 11.92 -5.77 -18.38
C GLU A 138 10.88 -5.70 -19.52
N ARG A 139 9.62 -6.04 -19.24
CA ARG A 139 8.54 -5.87 -20.21
C ARG A 139 8.26 -4.43 -20.61
N LEU A 140 8.56 -3.46 -19.75
CA LEU A 140 8.45 -2.04 -20.12
C LEU A 140 9.59 -1.64 -21.07
N ARG A 141 10.79 -2.19 -20.88
CA ARG A 141 11.95 -1.99 -21.78
C ARG A 141 11.79 -2.66 -23.13
N GLN A 142 11.05 -3.76 -23.22
CA GLN A 142 10.83 -4.48 -24.49
C GLN A 142 9.67 -3.92 -25.32
N ARG A 143 8.84 -3.04 -24.73
CA ARG A 143 7.69 -2.40 -25.39
C ARG A 143 7.97 -0.96 -25.84
N SER A 144 9.23 -0.54 -25.81
CA SER A 144 9.73 0.76 -26.27
C SER A 144 10.06 0.76 -27.75
#